data_AF-A0AA41ZH70-F1
#
_entry.id   AF-A0AA41ZH70-F1
#
_cell.length_a   1.000
_cell.length_b   1.000
_cell.length_c   1.000
_cell.angle_alpha   90.00
_cell.angle_beta   90.00
_cell.angle_gamma   90.00
#
_symmetry.space_group_name_H-M   'P 1'
#
loop_
_entity.id
_entity.type
_entity.pdbx_description
1 polymer ?
#
loop_
_entity_poly.entity_id
_entity_poly.type
_entity_poly.pdbx_seq_one_letter_code
_entity_poly.pdbx_strand_id
1 'polypeptide(L)'
;MTVTEFEESYRSACRIEFDDEPGLVLPVASLEGIMIMKLIAWSERDPIVSRKDAADIDYLLGNYERIDADRGTLFETEWQFVMRRYDYNIQIAAAYLLGHRVRQIALEETLEVLAALLIEASTCFLRTWRDQAAPGMTAKPCSTHSKPG
;
A
#
# COMPACT_ATOMS: atom_id res chain seq x y z
N MET A 1 -6.78 -4.53 -17.76
CA MET A 1 -6.16 -3.22 -18.03
C MET A 1 -7.23 -2.38 -18.66
N THR A 2 -7.97 -1.71 -17.81
CA THR A 2 -9.06 -0.80 -18.14
C THR A 2 -8.55 0.63 -18.11
N VAL A 3 -9.17 1.52 -18.90
CA VAL A 3 -8.73 2.92 -19.07
C VAL A 3 -8.75 3.70 -17.75
N THR A 4 -9.57 3.28 -16.78
CA THR A 4 -9.78 3.95 -15.50
C THR A 4 -8.51 3.99 -14.64
N GLU A 5 -7.66 2.95 -14.66
CA GLU A 5 -6.41 2.82 -13.87
C GLU A 5 -5.36 3.91 -14.16
N PHE A 6 -5.43 4.48 -15.36
CA PHE A 6 -4.45 5.45 -15.84
C PHE A 6 -4.77 6.87 -15.38
N GLU A 7 -6.02 7.16 -15.02
CA GLU A 7 -6.44 8.53 -14.71
C GLU A 7 -5.79 9.03 -13.41
N GLU A 8 -5.83 8.25 -12.33
CA GLU A 8 -5.24 8.69 -11.06
C GLU A 8 -3.72 8.78 -11.14
N SER A 9 -3.10 7.83 -11.84
CA SER A 9 -1.66 7.81 -12.07
C SER A 9 -1.20 9.00 -12.91
N TYR A 10 -1.98 9.39 -13.92
CA TYR A 10 -1.71 10.56 -14.75
C TYR A 10 -1.91 11.86 -13.97
N ARG A 11 -3.02 11.98 -13.21
CA ARG A 11 -3.33 13.19 -12.43
C ARG A 11 -2.36 13.44 -11.29
N SER A 12 -1.84 12.37 -10.68
CA SER A 12 -0.85 12.46 -9.60
C SER A 12 0.60 12.41 -10.08
N ALA A 13 0.85 12.39 -11.40
CA ALA A 13 2.19 12.27 -11.94
C ALA A 13 3.12 13.39 -11.46
N CYS A 14 4.32 12.99 -11.02
CA CYS A 14 5.39 13.90 -10.68
C CYS A 14 6.08 14.40 -11.95
N ARG A 15 6.47 15.68 -11.96
CA ARG A 15 7.29 16.24 -13.04
C ARG A 15 8.74 16.11 -12.65
N ILE A 16 9.50 15.39 -13.47
CA ILE A 16 10.95 15.20 -13.29
C ILE A 16 11.65 16.00 -14.38
N GLU A 17 12.59 16.83 -13.97
CA GLU A 17 13.54 17.51 -14.84
C GLU A 17 14.92 16.91 -14.62
N PHE A 18 15.69 16.75 -15.69
CA PHE A 18 17.05 16.20 -15.62
C PHE A 18 18.05 17.34 -15.48
N ASP A 19 18.98 17.20 -14.53
CA ASP A 19 20.04 18.19 -14.30
C ASP A 19 20.89 18.43 -15.56
N ASP A 20 21.12 17.38 -16.35
CA ASP A 20 21.96 17.40 -17.56
C ASP A 20 21.23 17.93 -18.81
N GLU A 21 19.89 18.02 -18.79
CA GLU A 21 19.07 18.55 -19.90
C GLU A 21 18.00 19.52 -19.39
N PRO A 22 18.38 20.77 -19.05
CA PRO A 22 17.45 21.79 -18.58
C PRO A 22 16.35 22.06 -19.61
N GLY A 23 15.10 22.07 -19.17
CA GLY A 23 13.91 22.24 -20.00
C GLY A 23 13.25 20.94 -20.49
N LEU A 24 13.90 19.78 -20.33
CA LEU A 24 13.24 18.49 -20.54
C LEU A 24 12.49 18.06 -19.27
N VAL A 25 11.17 18.29 -19.26
CA VAL A 25 10.29 17.91 -18.15
C VAL A 25 9.44 16.70 -18.55
N LEU A 26 9.66 15.56 -17.88
CA LEU A 26 8.90 14.33 -18.09
C LEU A 26 7.89 14.08 -16.96
N PRO A 27 6.61 13.79 -17.30
CA PRO A 27 5.67 13.29 -16.31
C PRO A 27 5.98 11.82 -16.00
N VAL A 28 6.20 11.51 -14.73
CA VAL A 28 6.43 10.17 -14.22
C VAL A 28 5.36 9.84 -13.19
N ALA A 29 4.78 8.64 -13.26
CA ALA A 29 3.78 8.22 -12.30
C ALA A 29 4.32 8.33 -10.86
N SER A 30 3.51 8.88 -9.96
CA SER A 30 3.81 8.88 -8.53
C SER A 30 3.88 7.46 -7.98
N LEU A 31 4.50 7.29 -6.81
CA LEU A 31 4.54 5.97 -6.16
C LEU A 31 3.15 5.50 -5.75
N GLU A 32 2.29 6.43 -5.36
CA GLU A 32 0.88 6.19 -5.07
C GLU A 32 0.13 5.71 -6.32
N GLY A 33 0.35 6.36 -7.47
CA GLY A 33 -0.23 5.95 -8.75
C GLY A 33 0.27 4.56 -9.19
N ILE A 34 1.57 4.31 -9.08
CA ILE A 34 2.16 3.00 -9.35
C ILE A 34 1.54 1.94 -8.43
N MET A 35 1.35 2.23 -7.14
CA MET A 35 0.74 1.31 -6.20
C MET A 35 -0.70 0.94 -6.60
N ILE A 36 -1.52 1.91 -7.01
CA ILE A 36 -2.88 1.67 -7.53
C ILE A 36 -2.82 0.76 -8.75
N MET A 37 -1.98 1.10 -9.74
CA MET A 37 -1.82 0.31 -10.96
C MET A 37 -1.40 -1.14 -10.65
N LYS A 38 -0.51 -1.33 -9.68
CA LYS A 38 -0.02 -2.66 -9.30
C LYS A 38 -1.10 -3.47 -8.58
N LEU A 39 -1.86 -2.86 -7.67
CA LEU A 39 -2.96 -3.53 -6.96
C LEU A 39 -4.06 -3.99 -7.92
N ILE A 40 -4.44 -3.14 -8.89
CA ILE A 40 -5.45 -3.51 -9.90
C ILE A 40 -4.88 -4.56 -10.87
N ALA A 41 -3.65 -4.38 -11.35
CA ALA A 41 -3.02 -5.39 -12.20
C ALA A 41 -2.91 -6.75 -11.50
N TRP A 42 -2.65 -6.76 -10.20
CA TRP A 42 -2.64 -7.98 -9.41
C TRP A 42 -4.04 -8.62 -9.30
N SER A 43 -5.10 -7.82 -9.16
CA SER A 43 -6.48 -8.32 -9.05
C SER A 43 -6.98 -8.98 -10.34
N GLU A 44 -6.57 -8.47 -11.50
CA GLU A 44 -7.08 -8.91 -12.79
C GLU A 44 -6.28 -10.06 -13.42
N ARG A 45 -5.02 -10.24 -13.03
CA ARG A 45 -4.10 -11.18 -13.70
C ARG A 45 -4.13 -12.56 -13.08
N ASP A 46 -3.88 -13.57 -13.93
CA ASP A 46 -3.67 -14.94 -13.48
C ASP A 46 -2.53 -15.02 -12.44
N PRO A 47 -2.67 -15.82 -11.35
CA PRO A 47 -1.68 -15.95 -10.28
C PRO A 47 -0.25 -16.28 -10.75
N ILE A 48 -0.10 -16.93 -11.91
CA ILE A 48 1.21 -17.27 -12.49
C ILE A 48 1.91 -16.01 -13.02
N VAL A 49 1.14 -15.04 -13.54
CA VAL A 49 1.64 -13.79 -14.14
C VAL A 49 1.77 -12.68 -13.09
N SER A 50 0.91 -12.66 -12.08
CA SER A 50 0.87 -11.61 -11.06
C SER A 50 2.00 -11.64 -10.04
N ARG A 51 2.89 -12.65 -10.10
CA ARG A 51 4.08 -12.74 -9.22
C ARG A 51 4.97 -11.50 -9.32
N LYS A 52 5.07 -10.88 -10.50
CA LYS A 52 5.82 -9.64 -10.69
C LYS A 52 5.16 -8.47 -9.97
N ASP A 53 3.85 -8.34 -10.11
CA ASP A 53 3.10 -7.25 -9.47
C ASP A 53 3.13 -7.40 -7.94
N ALA A 54 3.05 -8.62 -7.41
CA ALA A 54 3.22 -8.89 -5.98
C ALA A 54 4.63 -8.51 -5.46
N ALA A 55 5.68 -8.81 -6.24
CA ALA A 55 7.05 -8.42 -5.88
C ALA A 55 7.24 -6.89 -5.92
N ASP A 56 6.63 -6.21 -6.88
CA ASP A 56 6.67 -4.74 -6.97
C ASP A 56 5.93 -4.10 -5.78
N ILE A 57 4.77 -4.64 -5.39
CA ILE A 57 4.02 -4.21 -4.21
C ILE A 57 4.84 -4.39 -2.92
N ASP A 58 5.44 -5.58 -2.74
CA ASP A 58 6.30 -5.87 -1.59
C ASP A 58 7.50 -4.91 -1.53
N TYR A 59 8.14 -4.67 -2.68
CA TYR A 59 9.24 -3.73 -2.78
C TYR A 59 8.83 -2.30 -2.38
N LEU A 60 7.70 -1.81 -2.90
CA LEU A 60 7.19 -0.48 -2.56
C LEU A 60 6.89 -0.37 -1.06
N LEU A 61 6.13 -1.30 -0.49
CA LEU A 61 5.77 -1.28 0.93
C LEU A 61 6.99 -1.42 1.83
N GLY A 62 7.94 -2.28 1.46
CA GLY A 62 9.13 -2.55 2.24
C GLY A 62 10.17 -1.42 2.21
N ASN A 63 10.10 -0.50 1.23
CA ASN A 63 11.10 0.55 1.04
C ASN A 63 10.52 1.98 1.08
N TYR A 64 9.21 2.15 1.28
CA TYR A 64 8.57 3.47 1.21
C TYR A 64 9.12 4.47 2.24
N GLU A 65 9.61 3.97 3.38
CA GLU A 65 10.29 4.78 4.39
C GLU A 65 11.45 5.60 3.83
N ARG A 66 12.15 5.08 2.81
CA ARG A 66 13.30 5.75 2.20
C ARG A 66 12.88 6.98 1.40
N ILE A 67 11.63 7.01 0.96
CA ILE A 67 11.04 8.12 0.19
C ILE A 67 10.42 9.15 1.13
N ASP A 68 9.80 8.69 2.22
CA ASP A 68 9.27 9.60 3.24
C ASP A 68 10.36 10.20 4.14
N ALA A 69 11.55 9.58 4.21
CA ALA A 69 12.70 10.07 4.96
C ALA A 69 13.04 11.53 4.62
N ASP A 70 12.89 11.93 3.35
CA ASP A 70 13.15 13.30 2.90
C ASP A 70 12.03 14.28 3.27
N ARG A 71 10.82 13.78 3.54
CA ARG A 71 9.63 14.58 3.87
C ARG A 71 9.42 14.73 5.37
N GLY A 72 9.85 13.74 6.16
CA GLY A 72 9.70 13.73 7.61
C GLY A 72 8.26 13.62 8.10
N THR A 73 7.31 13.27 7.23
CA THR A 73 5.87 13.25 7.52
C THR A 73 5.55 12.36 8.72
N LEU A 74 6.16 11.17 8.82
CA LEU A 74 5.95 10.26 9.95
C LEU A 74 6.37 10.84 11.32
N PHE A 75 7.20 11.88 11.35
CA PHE A 75 7.65 12.53 12.59
C PHE A 75 6.78 13.73 12.98
N GLU A 76 5.82 14.12 12.14
CA GLU A 76 4.88 15.19 12.44
C GLU A 76 3.86 14.76 13.52
N THR A 77 3.27 15.74 14.21
CA THR A 77 2.43 15.47 15.40
C THR A 77 1.18 14.65 15.04
N GLU A 78 0.61 14.93 13.87
CA GLU A 78 -0.51 14.24 13.26
C GLU A 78 -0.25 12.75 13.00
N TRP A 79 0.99 12.32 12.81
CA TRP A 79 1.34 10.93 12.49
C TRP A 79 1.81 10.10 13.71
N GLN A 80 1.94 10.73 14.89
CA GLN A 80 2.37 10.04 16.10
C GLN A 80 1.46 8.87 16.50
N PHE A 81 0.16 8.92 16.16
CA PHE A 81 -0.74 7.81 16.45
C PHE A 81 -0.41 6.56 15.61
N VAL A 82 0.03 6.73 14.36
CA VAL A 82 0.46 5.64 13.47
C VAL A 82 1.77 5.05 14.00
N MET A 83 2.72 5.90 14.36
CA MET A 83 3.99 5.45 14.95
C MET A 83 3.76 4.64 16.23
N ARG A 84 2.93 5.13 17.16
CA ARG A 84 2.59 4.37 18.38
C ARG A 84 1.85 3.06 18.07
N ARG A 85 0.95 3.06 17.09
CA ARG A 85 0.18 1.88 16.69
C ARG A 85 1.09 0.72 16.25
N TYR A 86 2.19 1.03 15.58
CA TYR A 86 3.13 0.05 15.05
C TYR A 86 4.43 -0.04 15.83
N ASP A 87 4.41 0.31 17.13
CA ASP A 87 5.57 0.24 18.04
C ASP A 87 6.83 0.92 17.47
N TYR A 88 6.62 2.08 16.84
CA TYR A 88 7.66 2.88 16.18
C TYR A 88 8.42 2.15 15.07
N ASN A 89 7.85 1.07 14.52
CA ASN A 89 8.36 0.44 13.31
C ASN A 89 8.09 1.36 12.10
N ILE A 90 9.14 2.08 11.70
CA ILE A 90 9.08 3.07 10.62
C ILE A 90 8.64 2.43 9.30
N GLN A 91 9.11 1.22 9.01
CA GLN A 91 8.78 0.51 7.77
C GLN A 91 7.27 0.25 7.64
N ILE A 92 6.65 -0.28 8.70
CA ILE A 92 5.21 -0.56 8.72
C ILE A 92 4.42 0.75 8.74
N ALA A 93 4.87 1.76 9.48
CA ALA A 93 4.24 3.08 9.50
C ALA A 93 4.30 3.77 8.13
N ALA A 94 5.40 3.63 7.41
CA ALA A 94 5.57 4.16 6.05
C ALA A 94 4.66 3.43 5.05
N ALA A 95 4.54 2.10 5.14
CA ALA A 95 3.57 1.33 4.36
C ALA A 95 2.13 1.80 4.62
N TYR A 96 1.79 2.11 5.88
CA TYR A 96 0.48 2.70 6.23
C TYR A 96 0.30 4.09 5.62
N LEU A 97 1.33 4.94 5.66
CA LEU A 97 1.31 6.27 5.04
C LEU A 97 1.11 6.19 3.53
N LEU A 98 1.77 5.25 2.83
CA LEU A 98 1.55 5.00 1.41
C LEU A 98 0.08 4.65 1.15
N GLY A 99 -0.49 3.72 1.91
CA GLY A 99 -1.92 3.37 1.79
C GLY A 99 -2.85 4.57 2.03
N HIS A 100 -2.50 5.44 2.99
CA HIS A 100 -3.24 6.68 3.23
C HIS A 100 -3.16 7.64 2.04
N ARG A 101 -1.98 7.85 1.45
CA ARG A 101 -1.79 8.72 0.28
C ARG A 101 -2.46 8.16 -0.97
N VAL A 102 -2.41 6.84 -1.17
CA VAL A 102 -3.17 6.15 -2.23
C VAL A 102 -4.65 6.48 -2.12
N ARG A 103 -5.22 6.40 -0.90
CA ARG A 103 -6.63 6.76 -0.68
C ARG A 103 -6.95 8.21 -1.03
N GLN A 104 -6.00 9.14 -0.89
CA GLN A 104 -6.22 10.55 -1.19
C GLN A 104 -6.27 10.83 -2.70
N ILE A 105 -5.62 10.02 -3.53
CA ILE A 105 -5.56 10.22 -4.98
C ILE A 105 -6.54 9.34 -5.77
N ALA A 106 -6.97 8.22 -5.19
CA ALA A 106 -7.86 7.26 -5.83
C ALA A 106 -9.26 7.86 -6.05
N LEU A 107 -9.87 7.52 -7.19
CA LEU A 107 -11.29 7.81 -7.44
C LEU A 107 -12.17 6.86 -6.63
N GLU A 108 -13.44 7.23 -6.44
CA GLU A 108 -14.37 6.45 -5.62
C GLU A 108 -14.54 5.03 -6.18
N GLU A 109 -14.66 4.90 -7.49
CA GLU A 109 -14.78 3.61 -8.19
C GLU A 109 -13.54 2.73 -7.96
N THR A 110 -12.35 3.33 -7.94
CA THR A 110 -11.10 2.63 -7.65
C THR A 110 -11.03 2.21 -6.18
N LEU A 111 -11.50 3.05 -5.25
CA LEU A 111 -11.58 2.69 -3.84
C LEU A 111 -12.49 1.48 -3.60
N GLU A 112 -13.61 1.38 -4.33
CA GLU A 112 -14.50 0.21 -4.27
C GLU A 112 -13.78 -1.07 -4.70
N VAL A 113 -13.04 -1.02 -5.82
CA VAL A 113 -12.24 -2.16 -6.32
C VAL A 113 -11.16 -2.56 -5.32
N LEU A 114 -10.40 -1.58 -4.80
CA LEU A 114 -9.34 -1.83 -3.82
C LEU A 114 -9.90 -2.39 -2.50
N ALA A 115 -11.04 -1.88 -2.03
CA ALA A 115 -11.70 -2.41 -0.84
C ALA A 115 -12.16 -3.87 -1.04
N ALA A 116 -12.74 -4.19 -2.19
CA ALA A 116 -13.12 -5.56 -2.52
C ALA A 116 -11.91 -6.51 -2.53
N LEU A 117 -10.80 -6.10 -3.13
CA LEU A 117 -9.55 -6.88 -3.15
C LEU A 117 -9.02 -7.15 -1.74
N LEU A 118 -9.01 -6.14 -0.86
CA LEU A 118 -8.51 -6.30 0.51
C LEU A 118 -9.42 -7.20 1.37
N ILE A 119 -10.74 -7.16 1.15
CA ILE A 119 -11.70 -8.07 1.79
C ILE A 119 -11.48 -9.50 1.31
N GLU A 120 -11.29 -9.70 0.01
CA GLU A 120 -11.01 -11.03 -0.55
C GLU A 120 -9.71 -11.60 0.00
N ALA A 121 -8.63 -10.81 -0.01
CA ALA A 121 -7.32 -11.21 0.49
C ALA A 121 -7.36 -11.59 1.98
N SER A 122 -8.02 -10.79 2.81
CA SER A 122 -8.18 -11.10 4.25
C SER A 122 -9.00 -12.37 4.48
N THR A 123 -10.04 -12.61 3.69
CA THR A 123 -10.86 -13.83 3.79
C THR A 123 -10.11 -15.06 3.29
N CYS A 124 -9.33 -14.94 2.21
CA CYS A 124 -8.48 -16.01 1.69
C CYS A 124 -7.41 -16.41 2.71
N PHE A 125 -6.73 -15.43 3.31
CA PHE A 125 -5.76 -15.65 4.38
C PHE A 125 -6.38 -16.37 5.57
N LEU A 126 -7.55 -15.92 6.06
CA LEU A 126 -8.23 -16.59 7.18
C LEU A 126 -8.68 -18.03 6.85
N ARG A 127 -9.07 -18.31 5.60
CA ARG A 127 -9.42 -19.66 5.16
C ARG A 127 -8.20 -20.57 5.08
N THR A 128 -7.12 -20.13 4.44
CA THR A 128 -5.87 -20.92 4.37
C THR A 128 -5.26 -21.14 5.75
N TRP A 129 -5.32 -20.15 6.64
CA TRP A 129 -4.84 -20.30 8.02
C TRP A 129 -5.71 -21.26 8.85
N ARG A 130 -7.04 -21.24 8.67
CA ARG A 130 -7.96 -22.21 9.29
C ARG A 130 -7.70 -23.63 8.81
N ASP A 131 -7.40 -23.80 7.53
CA ASP A 131 -7.17 -25.12 6.93
C ASP A 131 -5.74 -25.65 7.20
N GLN A 132 -4.78 -24.77 7.52
CA GLN A 132 -3.40 -25.11 7.91
C GLN A 132 -3.19 -25.19 9.44
N ALA A 133 -4.17 -24.81 10.24
CA ALA A 133 -4.12 -24.98 11.69
C ALA A 133 -4.23 -26.47 12.03
N ALA A 134 -3.08 -27.13 12.22
CA ALA A 134 -3.03 -28.50 12.73
C ALA A 134 -3.79 -28.63 14.06
N PRO A 135 -4.50 -29.75 14.31
CA PRO A 135 -5.24 -29.96 15.54
C PRO A 135 -4.28 -29.96 16.74
N GLY A 136 -4.33 -28.90 17.55
CA GLY A 136 -3.54 -28.79 18.79
C GLY A 136 -2.89 -27.44 19.05
N MET A 137 -2.87 -26.51 18.08
CA MET A 137 -2.29 -25.18 18.30
C MET A 137 -3.38 -24.19 18.74
N THR A 138 -3.46 -23.93 20.04
CA THR A 138 -4.36 -22.89 20.57
C THR A 138 -3.81 -21.52 20.23
N ALA A 139 -4.47 -20.81 19.32
CA ALA A 139 -4.19 -19.40 19.09
C ALA A 139 -4.49 -18.62 20.37
N LYS A 140 -3.49 -17.91 20.92
CA LYS A 140 -3.79 -16.78 21.79
C LYS A 140 -4.41 -15.71 20.91
N PRO A 141 -5.66 -15.28 21.16
CA PRO A 141 -6.21 -14.16 20.44
C PRO A 141 -5.32 -12.94 20.70
N CYS A 142 -5.03 -12.19 19.64
CA CYS A 142 -4.42 -10.88 19.74
C CYS A 142 -5.27 -10.09 20.73
N SER A 143 -4.70 -9.79 21.90
CA SER A 143 -5.42 -9.13 22.97
C SER A 143 -5.95 -7.81 22.45
N THR A 144 -7.27 -7.73 22.26
CA THR A 144 -7.95 -6.45 22.29
C THR A 144 -7.61 -5.85 23.64
N HIS A 145 -6.86 -4.75 23.65
CA HIS A 145 -6.67 -3.95 24.85
C HIS A 145 -8.04 -3.42 25.29
N SER A 146 -8.76 -4.18 26.09
CA SER A 146 -9.68 -3.64 27.07
C SER A 146 -8.83 -2.99 28.15
N LYS A 147 -8.82 -1.66 28.20
CA LYS A 147 -8.43 -0.96 29.43
C LYS A 147 -9.61 -1.01 30.40
N PRO A 148 -9.42 -1.40 31.67
CA PRO A 148 -10.27 -0.95 32.75
C PRO A 148 -9.66 0.32 33.38
N GLY A 149 -10.52 1.30 33.70
CA GLY A 149 -10.16 2.55 34.37
C GLY A 149 -11.04 3.69 33.90
#